data_AF-A0A7W9T4C2-F1
#
_entry.id   AF-A0A7W9T4C2-F1
#
_cell.length_a   1.000
_cell.length_b   1.000
_cell.length_c   1.000
_cell.angle_alpha   90.00
_cell.angle_beta   90.00
_cell.angle_gamma   90.00
#
_symmetry.space_group_name_H-M   'P 1'
#
loop_
_entity.id
_entity.type
_entity.pdbx_description
1 polymer ?
#
loop_
_entity_poly.entity_id
_entity_poly.type
_entity_poly.pdbx_seq_one_letter_code
_entity_poly.pdbx_strand_id
1 'polypeptide(L)'
;MPSLRVYSRTLLLVGASPWLLAGCCWDVFSENSAFVTFQFSADTLAAGPGFRRAELRSAYLVQYLDADLTLPADTLWQLAPGTPSTASTGYFQVSAFPTNSFGLYFQKSGSAVYPGSFRVVVPTSQRSFDIRQPDLELVERDDRCGGQYVSRVRFTLNGELLDREPTTTPIILSK
;
A
#
# COMPACT_ATOMS: atom_id res chain seq x y z
N MET A 1 22.77 81.21 25.91
CA MET A 1 21.78 80.43 26.70
C MET A 1 20.42 81.10 26.50
N PRO A 2 19.47 80.44 25.82
CA PRO A 2 18.48 79.61 26.52
C PRO A 2 18.17 78.26 25.85
N SER A 3 17.47 77.44 26.63
CA SER A 3 17.04 76.04 26.51
C SER A 3 16.52 75.53 25.15
N LEU A 4 17.08 74.40 24.69
CA LEU A 4 16.44 73.49 23.74
C LEU A 4 15.36 72.66 24.47
N ARG A 5 14.10 72.77 24.04
CA ARG A 5 13.02 71.85 24.41
C ARG A 5 12.89 70.74 23.39
N VAL A 6 12.90 69.52 23.90
CA VAL A 6 12.61 68.25 23.24
C VAL A 6 11.16 68.21 22.74
N TYR A 7 10.94 67.74 21.52
CA TYR A 7 9.72 67.04 21.15
C TYR A 7 10.05 65.86 20.23
N SER A 8 10.18 64.70 20.86
CA SER A 8 10.21 63.38 20.25
C SER A 8 8.86 63.08 19.60
N ARG A 9 8.81 62.99 18.26
CA ARG A 9 7.73 62.33 17.53
C ARG A 9 8.19 60.91 17.21
N THR A 10 7.92 60.00 18.14
CA THR A 10 8.04 58.55 17.90
C THR A 10 6.89 58.15 16.99
N LEU A 11 7.15 57.98 15.70
CA LEU A 11 6.21 57.35 14.78
C LEU A 11 6.13 55.86 15.17
N LEU A 12 5.03 55.47 15.82
CA LEU A 12 4.65 54.07 15.97
C LEU A 12 4.26 53.54 14.58
N LEU A 13 5.24 53.01 13.87
CA LEU A 13 5.00 52.00 12.84
C LEU A 13 4.44 50.79 13.57
N VAL A 14 3.10 50.67 13.56
CA VAL A 14 2.42 49.41 13.86
C VAL A 14 2.93 48.42 12.82
N GLY A 15 3.94 47.63 13.21
CA GLY A 15 4.40 46.50 12.44
C GLY A 15 3.22 45.56 12.29
N ALA A 16 2.59 45.60 11.12
CA ALA A 16 1.69 44.54 10.70
C ALA A 16 2.55 43.27 10.63
N SER A 17 2.48 42.46 11.69
CA SER A 17 3.07 41.13 11.72
C SER A 17 2.56 40.36 10.49
N PRO A 18 3.42 40.02 9.52
CA PRO A 18 2.99 39.21 8.36
C PRO A 18 2.72 37.75 8.75
N TRP A 19 2.75 37.43 10.04
CA TRP A 19 2.63 36.09 10.61
C TRP A 19 1.18 35.57 10.71
N LEU A 20 0.18 36.29 10.19
CA LEU A 20 -1.23 35.86 10.26
C LEU A 20 -1.75 35.16 9.01
N LEU A 21 -0.89 34.81 8.05
CA LEU A 21 -1.26 33.95 6.91
C LEU A 21 -0.36 32.73 6.75
N ALA A 22 0.45 32.36 7.75
CA ALA A 22 1.02 31.01 7.79
C ALA A 22 -0.11 30.05 8.21
N GLY A 23 -0.95 29.65 7.25
CA GLY A 23 -1.89 28.56 7.45
C GLY A 23 -1.05 27.33 7.71
N CYS A 24 -1.05 26.89 8.96
CA CYS A 24 -0.11 25.90 9.39
C CYS A 24 -0.52 24.51 8.88
N CYS A 25 0.34 23.91 8.07
CA CYS A 25 0.20 22.57 7.54
C CYS A 25 0.66 21.53 8.58
N TRP A 26 0.00 21.47 9.73
CA TRP A 26 0.38 20.56 10.82
C TRP A 26 -0.10 19.11 10.61
N ASP A 27 -1.05 18.90 9.69
CA ASP A 27 -1.67 17.59 9.42
C ASP A 27 -1.78 17.35 7.92
N VAL A 28 -0.61 17.26 7.27
CA VAL A 28 -0.52 16.95 5.84
C VAL A 28 -0.71 15.46 5.66
N PHE A 29 -1.91 15.06 5.22
CA PHE A 29 -2.20 13.66 4.93
C PHE A 29 -1.41 13.21 3.69
N SER A 30 -0.44 12.32 3.91
CA SER A 30 0.28 11.62 2.84
C SER A 30 -0.21 10.17 2.79
N GLU A 31 -0.96 9.85 1.74
CA GLU A 31 -1.33 8.47 1.44
C GLU A 31 -0.12 7.79 0.80
N ASN A 32 0.69 7.14 1.63
CA ASN A 32 1.86 6.38 1.20
C ASN A 32 1.57 4.89 1.06
N SER A 33 0.30 4.52 0.92
CA SER A 33 -0.13 3.12 0.94
C SER A 33 -1.20 2.82 -0.08
N ALA A 34 -1.20 1.60 -0.59
CA ALA A 34 -2.25 1.10 -1.47
C ALA A 34 -2.67 -0.32 -1.08
N PHE A 35 -3.98 -0.56 -1.06
CA PHE A 35 -4.53 -1.90 -0.89
C PHE A 35 -4.79 -2.53 -2.26
N VAL A 36 -4.23 -3.72 -2.48
CA VAL A 36 -4.40 -4.47 -3.72
C VAL A 36 -5.10 -5.79 -3.44
N THR A 37 -6.21 -6.01 -4.13
CA THR A 37 -6.93 -7.29 -4.11
C THR A 37 -6.42 -8.21 -5.22
N PHE A 38 -6.08 -9.44 -4.87
CA PHE A 38 -5.80 -10.53 -5.79
C PHE A 38 -6.91 -11.57 -5.68
N GLN A 39 -7.35 -12.12 -6.80
CA GLN A 39 -8.44 -13.08 -6.86
C GLN A 39 -8.00 -14.30 -7.68
N PHE A 40 -8.09 -15.48 -7.09
CA PHE A 40 -7.91 -16.73 -7.83
C PHE A 40 -9.08 -16.92 -8.81
N SER A 41 -8.79 -17.15 -10.09
CA SER A 41 -9.82 -17.47 -11.07
C SER A 41 -10.59 -18.72 -10.63
N ALA A 42 -11.91 -18.66 -10.57
CA ALA A 42 -12.71 -19.82 -10.18
C ALA A 42 -12.81 -20.84 -11.33
N ASP A 43 -12.70 -22.12 -11.01
CA ASP A 43 -13.04 -23.19 -11.95
C ASP A 43 -14.56 -23.36 -12.01
N THR A 44 -15.21 -22.72 -12.99
CA THR A 44 -16.66 -22.78 -13.16
C THR A 44 -17.14 -24.04 -13.89
N LEU A 45 -16.23 -24.80 -14.51
CA LEU A 45 -16.59 -25.91 -15.41
C LEU A 45 -15.87 -27.24 -15.09
N ALA A 46 -15.22 -27.37 -13.92
CA ALA A 46 -14.47 -28.55 -13.45
C ALA A 46 -13.25 -28.96 -14.31
N ALA A 47 -13.11 -28.39 -15.51
CA ALA A 47 -12.07 -28.62 -16.52
C ALA A 47 -11.41 -27.31 -17.00
N GLY A 48 -11.75 -26.16 -16.40
CA GLY A 48 -11.17 -24.87 -16.77
C GLY A 48 -9.81 -24.63 -16.12
N PRO A 49 -9.10 -23.56 -16.51
CA PRO A 49 -7.83 -23.17 -15.89
C PRO A 49 -7.99 -22.58 -14.48
N GLY A 50 -9.17 -22.66 -13.87
CA GLY A 50 -9.45 -22.06 -12.56
C GLY A 50 -9.05 -22.93 -11.37
N PHE A 51 -9.30 -22.41 -10.17
CA PHE A 51 -9.07 -23.07 -8.89
C PHE A 51 -10.39 -23.56 -8.29
N ARG A 52 -10.35 -24.76 -7.71
CA ARG A 52 -11.40 -25.28 -6.84
C ARG A 52 -11.20 -24.72 -5.44
N ARG A 53 -12.30 -24.47 -4.74
CA ARG A 53 -12.25 -23.95 -3.36
C ARG A 53 -11.45 -24.84 -2.41
N ALA A 54 -11.44 -26.15 -2.63
CA ALA A 54 -10.66 -27.09 -1.84
C ALA A 54 -9.15 -26.92 -2.04
N GLU A 55 -8.68 -26.61 -3.24
CA GLU A 55 -7.26 -26.36 -3.55
C GLU A 55 -6.79 -25.10 -2.84
N LEU A 56 -7.63 -24.04 -2.87
CA LEU A 56 -7.31 -22.77 -2.26
C LEU A 56 -7.13 -22.85 -0.75
N ARG A 57 -7.68 -23.85 -0.04
CA ARG A 57 -7.46 -24.03 1.41
C ARG A 57 -6.00 -24.31 1.76
N SER A 58 -5.23 -24.85 0.82
CA SER A 58 -3.80 -25.13 1.00
C SER A 58 -2.91 -23.93 0.67
N ALA A 59 -3.49 -22.82 0.18
CA ALA A 59 -2.71 -21.69 -0.28
C ALA A 59 -2.00 -20.98 0.89
N TYR A 60 -0.76 -20.57 0.65
CA TYR A 60 0.04 -19.78 1.56
C TYR A 60 0.85 -18.73 0.81
N LEU A 61 1.37 -17.75 1.55
CA LEU A 61 2.19 -16.68 1.01
C LEU A 61 3.58 -16.74 1.63
N VAL A 62 4.63 -16.72 0.82
CA VAL A 62 6.02 -16.60 1.28
C VAL A 62 6.48 -15.18 1.00
N GLN A 63 6.93 -14.46 2.03
CA GLN A 63 7.57 -13.16 1.89
C GLN A 63 9.07 -13.34 1.70
N TYR A 64 9.69 -12.46 0.93
CA TYR A 64 11.12 -12.47 0.64
C TYR A 64 11.74 -11.12 0.95
N LEU A 65 13.00 -11.16 1.40
CA LEU A 65 13.81 -9.97 1.66
C LEU A 65 14.38 -9.35 0.38
N ASP A 66 14.46 -10.14 -0.69
CA ASP A 66 15.03 -9.77 -1.98
C ASP A 66 13.99 -9.80 -3.11
N ALA A 67 14.29 -9.09 -4.20
CA ALA A 67 13.44 -9.02 -5.38
C ALA A 67 13.40 -10.32 -6.20
N ASP A 68 14.44 -11.15 -6.10
CA ASP A 68 14.62 -12.35 -6.91
C ASP A 68 13.97 -13.60 -6.29
N LEU A 69 13.36 -13.46 -5.11
CA LEU A 69 12.69 -14.52 -4.35
C LEU A 69 13.65 -15.63 -3.93
N THR A 70 14.85 -15.26 -3.47
CA THR A 70 15.90 -16.20 -3.06
C THR A 70 16.10 -16.28 -1.54
N LEU A 71 15.72 -15.24 -0.80
CA LEU A 71 15.87 -15.11 0.64
C LEU A 71 14.50 -15.00 1.32
N PRO A 72 13.86 -16.15 1.66
CA PRO A 72 12.56 -16.14 2.33
C PRO A 72 12.70 -15.50 3.73
N ALA A 73 11.82 -14.53 4.01
CA ALA A 73 11.73 -13.82 5.27
C ALA A 73 10.75 -14.51 6.22
N ASP A 74 9.55 -14.82 5.71
CA ASP A 74 8.44 -15.36 6.49
C ASP A 74 7.49 -16.15 5.58
N THR A 75 6.67 -17.02 6.16
CA THR A 75 5.61 -17.76 5.47
C THR A 75 4.30 -17.62 6.22
N LEU A 76 3.33 -16.96 5.57
CA LEU A 76 2.00 -16.72 6.09
C LEU A 76 1.05 -17.82 5.60
N TRP A 77 0.50 -18.58 6.54
CA TRP A 77 -0.45 -19.65 6.28
C TRP A 77 -1.88 -19.18 6.47
N GLN A 78 -2.82 -19.89 5.85
CA GLN A 78 -4.23 -19.73 6.15
C GLN A 78 -4.58 -20.18 7.55
N LEU A 79 -5.37 -19.37 8.23
CA LEU A 79 -5.98 -19.76 9.49
C LEU A 79 -6.94 -20.93 9.28
N ALA A 80 -6.97 -21.83 10.26
CA ALA A 80 -7.97 -22.87 10.28
C ALA A 80 -9.37 -22.23 10.39
N PRO A 81 -10.41 -22.86 9.79
CA PRO A 81 -11.78 -22.40 9.96
C PRO A 81 -12.15 -22.25 11.44
N GLY A 82 -12.70 -21.11 11.83
CA GLY A 82 -13.10 -20.82 13.21
C GLY A 82 -11.99 -20.27 14.11
N THR A 83 -10.76 -20.08 13.60
CA THR A 83 -9.75 -19.33 14.34
C THR A 83 -10.13 -17.84 14.37
N PRO A 84 -10.25 -17.22 15.56
CA PRO A 84 -10.57 -15.80 15.66
C PRO A 84 -9.44 -14.95 15.09
N SER A 85 -9.80 -13.88 14.37
CA SER A 85 -8.83 -12.87 13.92
C SER A 85 -8.20 -12.20 15.14
N THR A 86 -6.93 -12.47 15.41
CA THR A 86 -6.18 -11.69 16.39
C THR A 86 -5.47 -10.56 15.65
N ALA A 87 -5.50 -9.35 16.20
CA ALA A 87 -4.92 -8.16 15.54
C ALA A 87 -3.39 -8.23 15.35
N SER A 88 -2.72 -9.28 15.82
CA SER A 88 -1.27 -9.37 15.96
C SER A 88 -0.60 -10.51 15.19
N THR A 89 -1.33 -11.27 14.37
CA THR A 89 -0.72 -12.38 13.60
C THR A 89 -0.65 -12.04 12.13
N GLY A 90 0.53 -12.16 11.53
CA GLY A 90 0.74 -12.10 10.08
C GLY A 90 0.13 -13.32 9.40
N TYR A 91 -1.19 -13.38 9.31
CA TYR A 91 -1.87 -14.48 8.63
C TYR A 91 -2.31 -14.05 7.23
N PHE A 92 -2.25 -15.01 6.30
CA PHE A 92 -2.79 -14.88 4.95
C PHE A 92 -4.20 -15.46 4.94
N GLN A 93 -5.19 -14.78 4.36
CA GLN A 93 -6.56 -15.29 4.34
C GLN A 93 -7.19 -15.14 2.96
N VAL A 94 -7.65 -16.26 2.40
CA VAL A 94 -8.49 -16.25 1.20
C VAL A 94 -9.94 -16.04 1.64
N SER A 95 -10.44 -14.85 1.36
CA SER A 95 -11.81 -14.42 1.67
C SER A 95 -12.84 -15.10 0.78
N ALA A 96 -14.03 -15.29 1.37
CA ALA A 96 -15.24 -15.65 0.63
C ALA A 96 -15.91 -14.44 -0.03
N PHE A 97 -15.56 -13.21 0.39
CA PHE A 97 -16.07 -11.96 -0.16
C PHE A 97 -14.98 -10.86 -0.18
N PRO A 98 -14.53 -10.39 -1.36
CA PRO A 98 -14.80 -10.97 -2.68
C PRO A 98 -14.37 -12.45 -2.74
N THR A 99 -15.08 -13.27 -3.50
CA THR A 99 -14.87 -14.73 -3.48
C THR A 99 -13.51 -15.12 -4.04
N ASN A 100 -12.82 -16.02 -3.31
CA ASN A 100 -11.50 -16.54 -3.66
C ASN A 100 -10.46 -15.42 -3.79
N SER A 101 -10.54 -14.39 -2.95
CA SER A 101 -9.64 -13.25 -3.01
C SER A 101 -8.88 -13.04 -1.72
N PHE A 102 -7.74 -12.38 -1.80
CA PHE A 102 -7.00 -11.90 -0.65
C PHE A 102 -6.51 -10.49 -0.95
N GLY A 103 -6.29 -9.71 0.10
CA GLY A 103 -5.77 -8.37 0.02
C GLY A 103 -4.34 -8.29 0.51
N LEU A 104 -3.55 -7.43 -0.12
CA LEU A 104 -2.25 -7.02 0.40
C LEU A 104 -2.17 -5.52 0.48
N TYR A 105 -1.61 -5.05 1.58
CA TYR A 105 -1.38 -3.65 1.84
C TYR A 105 0.08 -3.34 1.52
N PHE A 106 0.30 -2.51 0.51
CA PHE A 106 1.60 -1.98 0.17
C PHE A 106 1.78 -0.63 0.84
N GLN A 107 2.90 -0.42 1.49
CA GLN A 107 3.25 0.84 2.14
C GLN A 107 4.65 1.28 1.72
N LYS A 108 4.77 2.51 1.24
CA LYS A 108 6.03 3.14 0.86
C LYS A 108 6.62 3.91 2.04
N SER A 109 7.84 3.56 2.41
CA SER A 109 8.65 4.25 3.42
C SER A 109 10.00 4.60 2.82
N GLY A 110 10.22 5.89 2.55
CA GLY A 110 11.35 6.34 1.75
C GLY A 110 11.31 5.78 0.32
N SER A 111 12.40 5.12 -0.10
CA SER A 111 12.48 4.44 -1.40
C SER A 111 11.98 3.00 -1.39
N ALA A 112 11.67 2.43 -0.23
CA ALA A 112 11.26 1.04 -0.09
C ALA A 112 9.75 0.90 -0.02
N VAL A 113 9.22 -0.19 -0.57
CA VAL A 113 7.82 -0.60 -0.42
C VAL A 113 7.75 -1.93 0.33
N TYR A 114 6.83 -2.00 1.30
CA TYR A 114 6.58 -3.17 2.11
C TYR A 114 5.14 -3.66 1.92
N PRO A 115 4.88 -4.98 1.80
CA PRO A 115 5.90 -6.04 1.70
C PRO A 115 6.71 -5.90 0.40
N GLY A 116 7.98 -6.33 0.45
CA GLY A 116 8.92 -6.26 -0.67
C GLY A 116 8.52 -7.21 -1.79
N SER A 117 9.00 -8.45 -1.80
CA SER A 117 8.55 -9.43 -2.81
C SER A 117 7.94 -10.64 -2.14
N PHE A 118 6.98 -11.29 -2.81
CA PHE A 118 6.29 -12.44 -2.25
C PHE A 118 5.86 -13.44 -3.33
N ARG A 119 5.72 -14.69 -2.92
CA ARG A 119 5.20 -15.78 -3.73
C ARG A 119 3.95 -16.34 -3.07
N VAL A 120 2.86 -16.39 -3.84
CA VAL A 120 1.65 -17.12 -3.43
C VAL A 120 1.77 -18.53 -3.99
N VAL A 121 1.65 -19.53 -3.13
CA VAL A 121 1.77 -20.94 -3.50
C VAL A 121 0.44 -21.63 -3.24
N VAL A 122 -0.03 -22.42 -4.21
CA VAL A 122 -1.19 -23.31 -4.07
C VAL A 122 -0.72 -24.75 -4.30
N PRO A 123 -0.28 -25.46 -3.24
CA PRO A 123 0.35 -26.77 -3.37
C PRO A 123 -0.50 -27.82 -4.06
N THR A 124 -1.81 -27.88 -3.75
CA THR A 124 -2.71 -28.89 -4.30
C THR A 124 -2.79 -28.84 -5.83
N SER A 125 -2.71 -27.65 -6.42
CA SER A 125 -2.71 -27.47 -7.87
C SER A 125 -1.31 -27.28 -8.48
N GLN A 126 -0.25 -27.35 -7.65
CA GLN A 126 1.15 -27.12 -8.04
C GLN A 126 1.40 -25.78 -8.75
N ARG A 127 0.62 -24.75 -8.39
CA ARG A 127 0.72 -23.42 -8.99
C ARG A 127 1.34 -22.43 -8.02
N SER A 128 2.04 -21.47 -8.59
CA SER A 128 2.59 -20.33 -7.85
C SER A 128 2.48 -19.04 -8.64
N PHE A 129 2.41 -17.94 -7.91
CA PHE A 129 2.33 -16.59 -8.44
C PHE A 129 3.41 -15.76 -7.78
N ASP A 130 4.34 -15.26 -8.59
CA ASP A 130 5.44 -14.42 -8.13
C ASP A 130 5.04 -12.96 -8.24
N ILE A 131 5.04 -12.23 -7.13
CA ILE A 131 4.83 -10.80 -7.11
C ILE A 131 6.13 -10.16 -6.64
N ARG A 132 6.75 -9.37 -7.50
CA ARG A 132 8.10 -8.81 -7.29
C ARG A 132 8.10 -7.31 -7.47
N GLN A 133 9.04 -6.66 -6.79
CA GLN A 133 9.41 -5.26 -7.01
C GLN A 133 8.19 -4.29 -6.99
N PRO A 134 7.39 -4.29 -5.93
CA PRO A 134 6.31 -3.34 -5.81
C PRO A 134 6.88 -1.94 -5.67
N ASP A 135 6.22 -1.01 -6.33
CA ASP A 135 6.46 0.41 -6.22
C ASP A 135 5.13 1.16 -6.19
N LEU A 136 5.11 2.25 -5.45
CA LEU A 136 3.99 3.17 -5.35
C LEU A 136 4.46 4.54 -5.85
N GLU A 137 3.84 5.05 -6.91
CA GLU A 137 4.12 6.40 -7.39
C GLU A 137 3.31 7.40 -6.56
N LEU A 138 4.01 8.29 -5.85
CA LEU A 138 3.40 9.33 -5.04
C LEU A 138 3.37 10.63 -5.84
N VAL A 139 2.20 11.24 -5.94
CA VAL A 139 2.00 12.54 -6.59
C VAL A 139 1.56 13.54 -5.53
N GLU A 140 2.09 14.75 -5.61
CA GLU A 140 1.69 15.86 -4.76
C GLU A 140 0.28 16.33 -5.15
N ARG A 141 -0.58 16.49 -4.15
CA ARG A 141 -1.88 17.11 -4.26
C ARG A 141 -1.65 18.59 -4.54
N ASP A 142 -2.48 19.15 -5.40
CA ASP A 142 -2.59 20.60 -5.56
C ASP A 142 -3.37 21.19 -4.37
N ASP A 143 -2.83 20.99 -3.17
CA ASP A 143 -3.29 21.60 -1.94
C ASP A 143 -2.19 22.50 -1.37
N ARG A 144 -2.59 23.43 -0.51
CA ARG A 144 -1.70 24.41 0.11
C ARG A 144 -0.52 23.76 0.88
N CYS A 145 -0.66 22.49 1.22
CA CYS A 145 0.20 21.80 2.16
C CYS A 145 1.06 20.70 1.52
N GLY A 146 0.96 20.50 0.20
CA GLY A 146 1.74 19.51 -0.53
C GLY A 146 1.46 18.07 -0.06
N GLY A 147 0.20 17.76 0.27
CA GLY A 147 -0.20 16.38 0.57
C GLY A 147 0.18 15.43 -0.55
N GLN A 148 0.42 14.15 -0.25
CA GLN A 148 0.75 13.19 -1.31
C GLN A 148 -0.31 12.09 -1.39
N TYR A 149 -0.46 11.52 -2.58
CA TYR A 149 -1.30 10.35 -2.79
C TYR A 149 -0.68 9.35 -3.74
N VAL A 150 -1.05 8.09 -3.60
CA VAL A 150 -0.65 7.05 -4.55
C VAL A 150 -1.41 7.27 -5.85
N SER A 151 -0.69 7.58 -6.93
CA SER A 151 -1.25 7.71 -8.28
C SER A 151 -1.14 6.40 -9.07
N ARG A 152 -0.08 5.61 -8.80
CA ARG A 152 0.20 4.35 -9.48
C ARG A 152 0.66 3.28 -8.52
N VAL A 153 0.26 2.05 -8.80
CA VAL A 153 0.78 0.83 -8.19
C VAL A 153 1.45 0.01 -9.28
N ARG A 154 2.73 -0.27 -9.09
CA ARG A 154 3.57 -1.05 -10.01
C ARG A 154 4.09 -2.29 -9.33
N PHE A 155 4.12 -3.41 -10.04
CA PHE A 155 4.86 -4.61 -9.64
C PHE A 155 4.94 -5.57 -10.82
N THR A 156 5.85 -6.52 -10.72
CA THR A 156 5.92 -7.63 -11.66
C THR A 156 5.10 -8.80 -11.12
N LEU A 157 4.03 -9.18 -11.81
CA LEU A 157 3.32 -10.42 -11.59
C LEU A 157 3.82 -11.45 -12.59
N ASN A 158 4.46 -12.51 -12.11
CA ASN A 158 4.82 -13.66 -12.94
C ASN A 158 5.73 -13.33 -14.14
N GLY A 159 6.51 -12.25 -14.04
CA GLY A 159 7.37 -11.73 -15.11
C GLY A 159 6.73 -10.60 -15.93
N GLU A 160 5.44 -10.34 -15.76
CA GLU A 160 4.72 -9.26 -16.44
C GLU A 160 4.61 -8.02 -15.56
N LEU A 161 5.03 -6.87 -16.07
CA LEU A 161 4.86 -5.60 -15.39
C LEU A 161 3.39 -5.19 -15.40
N LEU A 162 2.80 -5.08 -14.22
CA LEU A 162 1.51 -4.44 -14.03
C LEU A 162 1.74 -3.03 -13.51
N ASP A 163 1.22 -2.05 -14.24
CA ASP A 163 1.25 -0.65 -13.86
C ASP A 163 -0.17 -0.08 -14.01
N ARG A 164 -0.77 0.35 -12.90
CA ARG A 164 -2.19 0.72 -12.86
C ARG A 164 -2.48 1.74 -11.77
N GLU A 165 -3.62 2.42 -11.90
CA GLU A 165 -4.14 3.27 -10.83
C GLU A 165 -4.58 2.41 -9.63
N PRO A 166 -4.58 2.96 -8.41
CA PRO A 166 -5.19 2.29 -7.26
C PRO A 166 -6.68 2.11 -7.51
N THR A 167 -7.11 0.87 -7.66
CA THR A 167 -8.52 0.51 -7.89
C THR A 167 -8.93 -0.63 -6.98
N THR A 168 -10.24 -0.78 -6.76
CA THR A 168 -10.81 -1.92 -6.03
C THR A 168 -10.94 -3.17 -6.89
N THR A 169 -10.68 -3.07 -8.20
CA THR A 169 -10.77 -4.18 -9.14
C THR A 169 -9.69 -5.23 -8.85
N PRO A 170 -10.07 -6.48 -8.57
CA PRO A 170 -9.11 -7.54 -8.28
C PRO A 170 -8.21 -7.87 -9.46
N ILE A 171 -6.95 -8.25 -9.19
CA ILE A 171 -6.13 -8.93 -10.19
C ILE A 171 -6.46 -10.40 -10.19
N ILE A 172 -6.74 -10.93 -11.38
CA ILE A 172 -7.03 -12.34 -11.55
C ILE A 172 -5.72 -13.14 -11.60
N LEU A 173 -5.64 -14.16 -10.75
CA LEU A 173 -4.58 -15.17 -10.71
C LEU A 173 -5.10 -16.43 -11.42
N SER A 174 -4.68 -16.65 -12.66
CA SER A 174 -5.26 -17.70 -13.55
C SER A 174 -4.26 -18.51 -14.37
N LYS A 175 -2.97 -18.52 -13.98
CA LYS A 175 -1.97 -19.42 -14.59
C LYS A 175 -2.39 -20.88 -14.44
#